data_AF-A0A8X7PIW4-F1
#
_entry.id   AF-A0A8X7PIW4-F1
#
_cell.length_a   1.000
_cell.length_b   1.000
_cell.length_c   1.000
_cell.angle_alpha   90.00
_cell.angle_beta   90.00
_cell.angle_gamma   90.00
#
_symmetry.space_group_name_H-M   'P 1'
#
loop_
_entity.id
_entity.type
_entity.pdbx_description
1 polymer ?
#
loop_
_entity_poly.entity_id
_entity_poly.type
_entity_poly.pdbx_seq_one_letter_code
_entity_poly.pdbx_strand_id
1 'polypeptide(L)'
;MNSIPNDPKTINVYLKTPAPNRPPQPDVDDRRPLKKKKPATMSKDAKALRMIRQITDRYVGHGYDNRDLEACFDDIMKEERRSVRIAREEDEMEAKLIAEEEERERQRKLLKLRPRGNHTLRNRSMEYSKLKARVDLLERNQRY
;
A
#
# COMPACT_ATOMS: atom_id res chain seq x y z
N MET A 1 -11.33 -49.04 51.68
CA MET A 1 -10.53 -48.21 50.75
C MET A 1 -9.10 -48.70 50.86
N ASN A 2 -8.65 -49.53 49.91
CA ASN A 2 -7.34 -50.17 49.98
C ASN A 2 -6.34 -49.31 49.18
N SER A 3 -5.35 -48.75 49.86
CA SER A 3 -4.28 -47.95 49.26
C SER A 3 -3.26 -48.87 48.59
N ILE A 4 -3.04 -48.70 47.30
CA ILE A 4 -1.96 -49.38 46.55
C ILE A 4 -0.64 -48.66 46.87
N PRO A 5 0.38 -49.32 47.43
CA PRO A 5 1.69 -48.71 47.59
C PRO A 5 2.38 -48.61 46.22
N ASN A 6 2.70 -47.38 45.82
CA ASN A 6 3.31 -47.04 44.54
C ASN A 6 4.81 -46.80 44.76
N ASP A 7 5.56 -47.90 44.96
CA ASP A 7 7.02 -47.84 45.09
C ASP A 7 7.68 -48.02 43.70
N PRO A 8 8.50 -47.07 43.22
CA PRO A 8 9.08 -47.10 41.86
C PRO A 8 10.22 -48.12 41.68
N LYS A 9 10.45 -49.03 42.64
CA LYS A 9 11.64 -49.91 42.67
C LYS A 9 11.38 -51.37 42.25
N THR A 10 10.15 -51.77 41.95
CA THR A 10 9.79 -53.19 41.68
C THR A 10 9.48 -53.51 40.21
N ILE A 11 9.47 -52.52 39.30
CA ILE A 11 8.98 -52.70 37.92
C ILE A 11 9.98 -53.41 36.98
N ASN A 12 11.28 -53.47 37.30
CA ASN A 12 12.31 -53.88 36.33
C ASN A 12 12.96 -55.25 36.59
N VAL A 13 12.29 -56.20 37.24
CA VAL A 13 12.92 -57.48 37.62
C VAL A 13 12.63 -58.65 36.66
N TYR A 14 11.67 -58.56 35.74
CA TYR A 14 11.16 -59.79 35.06
C TYR A 14 11.34 -59.92 33.54
N LEU A 15 12.12 -59.07 32.86
CA LEU A 15 12.37 -59.26 31.42
C LEU A 15 13.84 -59.04 31.04
N LYS A 16 14.70 -60.00 31.37
CA LYS A 16 16.00 -60.22 30.71
C LYS A 16 16.01 -61.63 30.15
N THR A 17 15.41 -61.80 28.98
CA THR A 17 15.74 -62.96 28.14
C THR A 17 17.12 -62.71 27.51
N PRO A 18 18.06 -63.66 27.56
CA PRO A 18 19.32 -63.51 26.86
C PRO A 18 19.06 -63.48 25.35
N ALA A 19 19.72 -62.56 24.64
CA ALA A 19 19.58 -62.44 23.19
C ALA A 19 19.92 -63.78 22.52
N PRO A 20 19.14 -64.25 21.54
CA PRO A 20 19.46 -65.48 20.84
C PRO A 20 20.81 -65.34 20.13
N ASN A 21 21.71 -66.31 20.34
CA ASN A 21 23.01 -66.42 19.66
C ASN A 21 22.79 -66.53 18.14
N ARG A 22 22.70 -65.40 17.45
CA ARG A 22 22.71 -65.34 15.99
C ARG A 22 24.18 -65.31 15.55
N PRO A 23 24.61 -66.18 14.62
CA PRO A 23 25.94 -66.05 14.05
C PRO A 23 26.09 -64.64 13.45
N PRO A 24 27.30 -64.05 13.46
CA PRO A 24 27.53 -62.75 12.84
C PRO A 24 27.04 -62.83 11.39
N GLN A 25 26.23 -61.85 10.96
CA GLN A 25 25.89 -61.75 9.55
C GLN A 25 27.20 -61.64 8.76
N PRO A 26 27.34 -62.35 7.62
CA PRO A 26 28.46 -62.10 6.73
C PRO A 26 28.46 -60.62 6.37
N ASP A 27 29.63 -59.97 6.42
CA ASP A 27 29.83 -58.65 5.82
C ASP A 27 29.64 -58.79 4.31
N VAL A 28 28.39 -58.75 3.86
CA VAL A 28 28.06 -58.41 2.49
C VAL A 28 28.41 -56.95 2.36
N ASP A 29 29.63 -56.73 1.89
CA ASP A 29 30.18 -55.46 1.45
C ASP A 29 29.28 -54.97 0.29
N ASP A 30 28.15 -54.36 0.64
CA ASP A 30 27.06 -53.98 -0.26
C ASP A 30 27.46 -52.70 -1.01
N ARG A 31 28.58 -52.77 -1.74
CA ARG A 31 29.16 -51.69 -2.56
C ARG A 31 28.33 -51.37 -3.79
N ARG A 32 27.05 -51.80 -3.84
CA ARG A 32 26.12 -51.29 -4.83
C ARG A 32 25.90 -49.81 -4.56
N PRO A 33 26.06 -48.93 -5.56
CA PRO A 33 25.64 -47.54 -5.42
C PRO A 33 24.17 -47.53 -4.99
N LEU A 34 23.92 -47.09 -3.74
CA LEU A 34 22.55 -46.91 -3.26
C LEU A 34 21.87 -45.97 -4.23
N LYS A 35 20.84 -46.47 -4.92
CA LYS A 35 20.04 -45.66 -5.84
C LYS A 35 19.58 -44.44 -5.07
N LYS A 36 20.04 -43.25 -5.50
CA LYS A 36 19.63 -41.97 -4.90
C LYS A 36 18.10 -41.94 -4.92
N LYS A 37 17.47 -41.92 -3.74
CA LYS A 37 16.01 -41.79 -3.64
C LYS A 37 15.64 -40.46 -4.30
N LYS A 38 14.68 -40.50 -5.25
CA LYS A 38 14.16 -39.28 -5.85
C LYS A 38 13.66 -38.36 -4.71
N PRO A 39 13.93 -37.05 -4.78
CA PRO A 39 13.44 -36.14 -3.74
C PRO A 39 11.93 -36.32 -3.62
N ALA A 40 11.45 -36.48 -2.39
CA ALA A 40 10.03 -36.66 -2.14
C ALA A 40 9.28 -35.46 -2.73
N THR A 41 8.38 -35.72 -3.68
CA THR A 41 7.50 -34.70 -4.24
C THR A 41 6.58 -34.24 -3.12
N MET A 42 6.80 -33.03 -2.62
CA MET A 42 5.99 -32.45 -1.56
C MET A 42 4.54 -32.33 -2.02
N SER A 43 3.60 -32.73 -1.16
CA SER A 43 2.17 -32.46 -1.38
C SER A 43 1.94 -30.94 -1.49
N LYS A 44 0.88 -30.55 -2.20
CA LYS A 44 0.46 -29.14 -2.34
C LYS A 44 0.30 -28.47 -0.98
N ASP A 45 -0.23 -29.19 0.00
CA ASP A 45 -0.41 -28.71 1.37
C ASP A 45 0.91 -28.49 2.10
N ALA A 46 1.88 -29.38 1.92
CA ALA A 46 3.22 -29.22 2.48
C ALA A 46 3.94 -28.01 1.88
N LYS A 47 3.71 -27.72 0.59
CA LYS A 47 4.21 -26.50 -0.05
C LYS A 47 3.51 -25.25 0.50
N ALA A 48 2.20 -25.30 0.71
CA ALA A 48 1.42 -24.21 1.31
C ALA A 48 1.89 -23.89 2.73
N LEU A 49 2.04 -24.91 3.58
CA LEU A 49 2.56 -24.76 4.94
C LEU A 49 3.98 -24.18 4.97
N ARG A 50 4.84 -24.56 4.01
CA ARG A 50 6.19 -23.99 3.91
C ARG A 50 6.15 -22.50 3.54
N MET A 51 5.26 -22.10 2.62
CA MET A 51 5.09 -20.70 2.25
C MET A 51 4.57 -19.87 3.42
N ILE A 52 3.58 -20.40 4.16
CA ILE A 52 3.04 -19.73 5.36
C ILE A 52 4.17 -19.52 6.38
N ARG A 53 4.95 -20.57 6.68
CA ARG A 53 6.11 -20.46 7.59
C ARG A 53 7.10 -19.39 7.14
N GLN A 54 7.49 -19.38 5.86
CA GLN A 54 8.40 -18.35 5.30
C GLN A 54 7.89 -16.91 5.48
N ILE A 55 6.58 -16.70 5.48
CA ILE A 55 5.96 -15.38 5.71
C ILE A 55 5.93 -15.05 7.20
N THR A 56 5.65 -16.05 8.05
CA THR A 56 5.44 -15.87 9.50
C THR A 56 6.72 -15.93 10.32
N ASP A 57 7.79 -16.53 9.81
CA ASP A 57 9.04 -16.74 10.55
C ASP A 57 9.68 -15.41 11.00
N ARG A 58 9.40 -14.30 10.30
CA ARG A 58 9.84 -12.94 10.70
C ARG A 58 9.23 -12.45 12.01
N TYR A 59 8.14 -13.08 12.47
CA TYR A 59 7.42 -12.71 13.69
C TYR A 59 7.69 -13.71 14.83
N VAL A 60 8.47 -14.76 14.57
CA VAL A 60 8.80 -15.79 15.57
C VAL A 60 10.17 -15.47 16.15
N GLY A 61 10.24 -15.19 17.46
CA GLY A 61 11.50 -15.14 18.19
C GLY A 61 12.13 -13.77 18.43
N HIS A 62 11.37 -12.68 18.33
CA HIS A 62 11.81 -11.48 19.02
C HIS A 62 11.37 -11.56 20.48
N GLY A 63 12.34 -11.84 21.36
CA GLY A 63 12.18 -11.73 22.82
C GLY A 63 12.01 -10.28 23.26
N TYR A 64 11.04 -9.58 22.67
CA TYR A 64 10.59 -8.30 23.18
C TYR A 64 10.02 -8.59 24.56
N ASP A 65 10.73 -8.12 25.58
CA ASP A 65 10.11 -7.92 26.86
C ASP A 65 8.95 -6.95 26.61
N ASN A 66 7.72 -7.42 26.70
CA ASN A 66 6.52 -6.67 26.28
C ASN A 66 6.29 -5.39 27.11
N ARG A 67 7.20 -5.04 28.02
CA ARG A 67 7.11 -3.93 28.96
C ARG A 67 7.24 -2.56 28.29
N ASP A 68 8.01 -2.46 27.22
CA ASP A 68 8.22 -1.19 26.49
C ASP A 68 7.23 -1.01 25.32
N LEU A 69 6.24 -1.91 25.19
CA LEU A 69 5.21 -1.81 24.15
C LEU A 69 4.05 -0.88 24.54
N GLU A 70 3.95 -0.54 25.82
CA GLU A 70 2.87 0.30 26.34
C GLU A 70 3.29 1.77 26.36
N ALA A 71 2.44 2.63 25.79
CA ALA A 71 2.60 4.08 25.90
C ALA A 71 2.03 4.56 27.24
N CYS A 72 2.74 5.48 27.89
CA CYS A 72 2.22 6.13 29.09
C CYS A 72 1.09 7.10 28.71
N PHE A 73 0.20 7.42 29.67
CA PHE A 73 -0.89 8.36 29.45
C PHE A 73 -0.42 9.73 28.92
N ASP A 74 0.73 10.21 29.41
CA ASP A 74 1.32 11.47 28.95
C ASP A 74 1.75 11.42 27.48
N ASP A 75 2.26 10.26 27.02
CA ASP A 75 2.66 10.05 25.63
C ASP A 75 1.43 10.04 24.71
N ILE A 76 0.36 9.38 25.16
CA ILE A 76 -0.93 9.38 24.47
C ILE A 76 -1.47 10.81 24.35
N MET A 77 -1.55 11.55 25.45
CA MET A 77 -2.08 12.93 25.43
C MET A 77 -1.22 13.89 24.60
N LYS A 78 0.09 13.66 24.54
CA LYS A 78 1.00 14.43 23.69
C LYS A 78 0.76 14.14 22.21
N GLU A 79 0.57 12.89 21.84
CA GLU A 79 0.26 12.51 20.45
C GLU A 79 -1.15 12.98 20.05
N GLU A 80 -2.15 12.88 20.92
CA GLU A 80 -3.50 13.40 20.66
C GLU A 80 -3.47 14.91 20.31
N ARG A 81 -2.75 15.71 21.09
CA ARG A 81 -2.57 17.15 20.80
C ARG A 81 -1.83 17.41 19.50
N ARG A 82 -0.89 16.53 19.14
CA ARG A 82 -0.15 16.61 17.89
C ARG A 82 -1.06 16.29 16.71
N SER A 83 -1.86 15.24 16.80
CA SER A 83 -2.83 14.84 15.79
C SER A 83 -3.88 15.91 15.54
N VAL A 84 -4.46 16.50 16.59
CA VAL A 84 -5.46 17.60 16.44
C VAL A 84 -4.89 18.78 15.68
N ARG A 85 -3.63 19.13 15.93
CA ARG A 85 -2.97 20.24 15.24
C ARG A 85 -2.71 19.92 13.77
N ILE A 86 -2.23 18.70 13.47
CA ILE A 86 -2.00 18.26 12.09
C ILE A 86 -3.32 18.24 11.30
N ALA A 87 -4.38 17.67 11.85
CA ALA A 87 -5.69 17.63 11.20
C ALA A 87 -6.19 19.04 10.84
N ARG A 88 -6.06 19.98 11.78
CA ARG A 88 -6.44 21.37 11.52
C ARG A 88 -5.57 22.03 10.44
N GLU A 89 -4.27 21.81 10.47
CA GLU A 89 -3.35 22.34 9.45
C GLU A 89 -3.66 21.77 8.06
N GLU A 90 -3.97 20.47 7.97
CA GLU A 90 -4.38 19.80 6.74
C GLU A 90 -5.70 20.35 6.19
N ASP A 91 -6.72 20.48 7.05
CA ASP A 91 -8.02 21.08 6.68
C ASP A 91 -7.86 22.52 6.15
N GLU A 92 -7.02 23.34 6.80
CA GLU A 92 -6.77 24.72 6.40
C GLU A 92 -6.01 24.80 5.05
N MET A 93 -5.09 23.87 4.78
CA MET A 93 -4.39 23.79 3.49
C MET A 93 -5.34 23.38 2.36
N GLU A 94 -6.17 22.38 2.58
CA GLU A 94 -7.15 21.92 1.60
C GLU A 94 -8.18 23.02 1.29
N ALA A 95 -8.65 23.73 2.32
CA ALA A 95 -9.55 24.87 2.16
C ALA A 95 -8.92 26.00 1.30
N LYS A 96 -7.63 26.29 1.47
CA LYS A 96 -6.92 27.29 0.64
C LYS A 96 -6.82 26.84 -0.82
N LEU A 97 -6.51 25.57 -1.05
CA LEU A 97 -6.38 25.00 -2.39
C LEU A 97 -7.71 25.09 -3.16
N ILE A 98 -8.82 24.77 -2.48
CA ILE A 98 -10.18 24.85 -3.05
C ILE A 98 -10.53 26.30 -3.41
N ALA A 99 -10.27 27.25 -2.51
CA ALA A 99 -10.57 28.66 -2.74
C ALA A 99 -9.79 29.23 -3.94
N GLU A 100 -8.50 28.94 -4.04
CA GLU A 100 -7.66 29.35 -5.16
C GLU A 100 -8.13 28.73 -6.49
N GLU A 101 -8.51 27.46 -6.46
CA GLU A 101 -9.06 26.77 -7.63
C GLU A 101 -10.40 27.37 -8.08
N GLU A 102 -11.28 27.73 -7.15
CA GLU A 102 -12.56 28.36 -7.44
C GLU A 102 -12.37 29.74 -8.09
N GLU A 103 -11.43 30.56 -7.57
CA GLU A 103 -11.12 31.86 -8.17
C GLU A 103 -10.58 31.71 -9.60
N ARG A 104 -9.67 30.77 -9.81
CA ARG A 104 -9.12 30.46 -11.14
C ARG A 104 -10.22 29.99 -12.10
N GLU A 105 -11.16 29.20 -11.62
CA GLU A 105 -12.30 28.74 -12.42
C GLU A 105 -13.25 29.90 -12.78
N ARG A 106 -13.54 30.79 -11.83
CA ARG A 106 -14.33 32.01 -12.07
C ARG A 106 -13.67 32.90 -13.12
N GLN A 107 -12.36 33.11 -13.04
CA GLN A 107 -11.61 33.88 -14.05
C GLN A 107 -11.66 33.22 -15.44
N ARG A 108 -11.49 31.89 -15.52
CA ARG A 108 -11.61 31.15 -16.79
C ARG A 108 -13.02 31.24 -17.38
N LYS A 109 -14.06 31.15 -16.56
CA LYS A 109 -15.45 31.32 -16.98
C LYS A 109 -15.67 32.74 -17.53
N LEU A 110 -15.19 33.77 -16.83
CA LEU A 110 -15.29 35.16 -17.29
C LEU A 110 -14.55 35.41 -18.61
N LEU A 111 -13.36 34.84 -18.79
CA LEU A 111 -12.60 34.94 -20.03
C LEU A 111 -13.26 34.20 -21.21
N LYS A 112 -13.87 33.04 -20.96
CA LYS A 112 -14.65 32.30 -21.98
C LYS A 112 -15.93 33.04 -22.38
N LEU A 113 -16.57 33.72 -21.45
CA LEU A 113 -17.77 34.53 -21.70
C LEU A 113 -17.45 35.88 -22.33
N ARG A 114 -16.19 36.33 -22.26
CA ARG A 114 -15.76 37.57 -22.91
C ARG A 114 -15.86 37.36 -24.43
N PRO A 115 -16.76 38.08 -25.13
CA PRO A 115 -16.82 37.98 -26.59
C PRO A 115 -15.45 38.37 -27.15
N ARG A 116 -14.88 37.56 -28.05
CA ARG A 116 -13.70 38.01 -28.81
C ARG A 116 -14.11 39.33 -29.47
N GLY A 117 -13.47 40.43 -29.05
CA GLY A 117 -13.87 41.78 -29.41
C GLY A 117 -14.21 41.86 -30.89
N ASN A 118 -15.38 42.43 -31.20
CA ASN A 118 -15.95 42.55 -32.54
C ASN A 118 -15.00 43.28 -33.51
N HIS A 119 -13.99 42.58 -34.01
CA HIS A 119 -13.11 43.07 -35.07
C HIS A 119 -13.93 43.45 -36.31
N THR A 120 -15.07 42.77 -36.50
CA THR A 120 -16.05 42.98 -37.56
C THR A 120 -16.85 44.28 -37.45
N LEU A 121 -17.08 44.83 -36.25
CA LEU A 121 -17.82 46.10 -36.09
C LEU A 121 -16.92 47.31 -36.30
N ARG A 122 -15.64 47.23 -35.90
CA ARG A 122 -14.66 48.30 -36.13
C ARG A 122 -14.39 48.49 -37.63
N ASN A 123 -14.38 47.40 -38.41
CA ASN A 123 -14.21 47.46 -39.86
C ASN A 123 -15.43 48.06 -40.57
N ARG A 124 -16.67 47.74 -40.17
CA ARG A 124 -17.87 48.34 -40.77
C ARG A 124 -17.98 49.85 -40.52
N SER A 125 -17.65 50.31 -39.31
CA SER A 125 -17.66 51.74 -38.97
C SER A 125 -16.66 52.55 -39.82
N MET A 126 -15.48 51.99 -40.09
CA MET A 126 -14.48 52.60 -40.96
C MET A 126 -14.95 52.68 -42.42
N GLU A 127 -15.59 51.64 -42.93
CA GLU A 127 -16.15 51.63 -44.29
C GLU A 127 -17.29 52.63 -44.45
N TYR A 128 -18.21 52.72 -43.48
CA TYR A 128 -19.26 53.75 -43.49
C TYR A 128 -18.70 55.18 -43.48
N SER A 129 -17.62 55.43 -42.72
CA SER A 129 -16.98 56.75 -42.67
C SER A 129 -16.31 57.11 -44.00
N LYS A 130 -15.65 56.14 -44.66
CA LYS A 130 -15.08 56.34 -46.02
C LYS A 130 -16.16 56.60 -47.06
N LEU A 131 -17.28 55.85 -47.01
CA LEU A 131 -18.41 56.07 -47.91
C LEU A 131 -19.03 57.45 -47.71
N LYS A 132 -19.25 57.87 -46.46
CA LYS A 132 -19.78 59.20 -46.12
C LYS A 132 -18.89 60.31 -46.69
N ALA A 133 -17.57 60.23 -46.48
CA ALA A 133 -16.62 61.21 -46.99
C ALA A 133 -16.63 61.28 -48.54
N ARG A 134 -16.84 60.14 -49.21
CA ARG A 134 -16.90 60.07 -50.67
C ARG A 134 -18.20 60.67 -51.22
N VAL A 135 -19.33 60.46 -50.55
CA VAL A 135 -20.61 61.10 -50.89
C VAL A 135 -20.53 62.62 -50.70
N ASP A 136 -19.97 63.08 -49.57
CA ASP A 136 -19.82 64.51 -49.30
C ASP A 136 -18.88 65.22 -50.30
N LEU A 137 -17.93 64.49 -50.90
CA LEU A 137 -17.06 65.00 -51.96
C LEU A 137 -17.82 65.11 -53.30
N LEU A 138 -18.64 64.11 -53.63
CA LEU A 138 -19.46 64.11 -54.84
C LEU A 138 -20.51 65.23 -54.80
N GLU A 139 -21.17 65.44 -53.66
CA GLU A 139 -22.13 66.53 -53.49
C GLU A 139 -21.46 67.91 -53.59
N ARG A 140 -20.22 68.05 -53.11
CA ARG A 140 -19.45 69.29 -53.26
C ARG A 140 -19.06 69.56 -54.71
N ASN A 141 -18.71 68.52 -55.47
CA ASN A 141 -18.32 68.64 -56.88
C ASN A 141 -19.51 68.88 -57.82
N GLN A 142 -20.74 68.66 -57.37
CA GLN A 142 -21.96 68.98 -58.14
C GLN A 142 -22.51 70.40 -57.88
N ARG A 143 -21.98 71.11 -56.88
CA ARG A 143 -22.39 72.48 -56.52
C ARG A 143 -21.51 73.57 -57.16
N TYR A 144 -20.51 73.17 -57.96
CA TYR A 144 -19.70 74.01 -58.82
C TYR A 144 -19.93 73.61 -60.27
#